data_AF-A0A7S1EZY8-F1
#
_entry.id   AF-A0A7S1EZY8-F1
#
_cell.length_a   1.000
_cell.length_b   1.000
_cell.length_c   1.000
_cell.angle_alpha   90.00
_cell.angle_beta   90.00
_cell.angle_gamma   90.00
#
_symmetry.space_group_name_H-M   'P 1'
#
loop_
_entity.id
_entity.type
_entity.pdbx_description
1 polymer ?
#
loop_
_entity_poly.entity_id
_entity_poly.type
_entity_poly.pdbx_seq_one_letter_code
_entity_poly.pdbx_strand_id
1 'polypeptide(L)'
;MFEATLVVLSIAEMFLVSSGFNPSFMRVLRVVRVSRSLRMLRLMRFTHLVRKLRLMTVAIINCSMMLMWAVLVLLLVTFLFSIIFLNATSQYVSDASRGNEHVDSIKTYFGSLFMTMVTLFM
;
A
#
# COMPACT_ATOMS: atom_id res chain seq x y z
N MET A 1 10.51 -17.15 17.30
CA MET A 1 11.72 -17.37 16.48
C MET A 1 12.76 -16.25 16.66
N PHE A 2 12.48 -15.00 16.29
CA PHE A 2 13.45 -13.88 16.38
C PHE A 2 13.89 -13.50 17.81
N GLU A 3 13.04 -13.73 18.80
CA GLU A 3 13.34 -13.45 20.21
C GLU A 3 14.36 -14.45 20.79
N ALA A 4 14.25 -15.74 20.44
CA ALA A 4 15.09 -16.81 20.97
C ALA A 4 16.53 -16.75 20.43
N THR A 5 16.71 -16.46 19.14
CA THR A 5 18.04 -16.30 18.52
C THR A 5 18.83 -15.16 19.17
N LEU A 6 18.16 -14.09 19.58
CA LEU A 6 18.80 -12.94 20.23
C LEU A 6 19.16 -13.20 21.69
N VAL A 7 18.36 -14.00 22.40
CA VAL A 7 18.69 -14.44 23.77
C VAL A 7 19.92 -15.35 23.75
N VAL A 8 19.97 -16.31 22.82
CA VAL A 8 21.14 -17.19 22.64
C VAL A 8 22.40 -16.39 22.30
N LEU A 9 22.30 -15.41 21.40
CA LEU A 9 23.42 -14.52 21.05
C LEU A 9 23.93 -13.73 22.27
N SER A 10 23.01 -13.23 23.11
CA SER A 10 23.35 -12.45 24.31
C SER A 10 24.02 -13.29 25.40
N ILE A 11 23.58 -14.56 25.54
CA ILE A 11 24.19 -15.51 26.48
C ILE A 11 25.59 -15.90 25.99
N ALA A 12 25.75 -16.21 24.70
CA ALA A 12 27.06 -16.52 24.11
C ALA A 12 28.05 -15.36 24.26
N GLU A 13 27.59 -14.12 24.09
CA GLU A 13 28.38 -12.91 24.31
C GLU A 13 28.85 -12.78 25.78
N MET A 14 27.97 -13.03 26.75
CA MET A 14 28.29 -12.99 28.18
C MET A 14 29.33 -14.04 28.58
N PHE A 15 29.22 -15.25 28.03
CA PHE A 15 30.20 -16.33 28.21
C PHE A 15 31.56 -16.00 27.58
N LEU A 16 31.57 -15.35 26.41
CA LEU A 16 32.81 -14.94 25.75
C LEU A 16 33.52 -13.82 26.53
N VAL A 17 32.77 -12.89 27.11
CA VAL A 17 33.33 -11.80 27.93
C VAL A 17 33.90 -12.33 29.25
N SER A 18 33.26 -13.32 29.90
CA SER A 18 33.79 -13.93 31.13
C SER A 18 35.06 -14.77 30.90
N SER A 19 35.29 -15.23 29.67
CA SER A 19 36.39 -16.15 29.34
C SER A 19 37.72 -15.46 28.99
N GLY A 20 37.79 -14.12 28.98
CA GLY A 20 39.06 -13.37 28.94
C GLY A 20 39.94 -13.54 27.68
N PHE A 21 39.40 -14.02 26.56
CA PHE A 21 40.18 -14.35 25.35
C PHE A 21 40.40 -13.16 24.39
N ASN A 22 41.67 -12.80 24.13
CA ASN A 22 42.14 -11.98 22.98
C ASN A 22 42.32 -12.88 21.73
N PRO A 23 42.44 -12.43 20.46
CA PRO A 23 42.19 -11.14 19.77
C PRO A 23 40.81 -11.07 19.07
N SER A 24 39.95 -12.07 19.28
CA SER A 24 38.55 -12.05 18.80
C SER A 24 37.70 -10.98 19.50
N PHE A 25 38.17 -10.45 20.63
CA PHE A 25 37.56 -9.36 21.41
C PHE A 25 37.22 -8.13 20.56
N MET A 26 38.01 -7.83 19.53
CA MET A 26 37.76 -6.71 18.62
C MET A 26 36.60 -6.97 17.63
N ARG A 27 36.41 -8.23 17.23
CA ARG A 27 35.23 -8.66 16.44
C ARG A 27 33.99 -8.72 17.33
N VAL A 28 34.13 -9.27 18.54
CA VAL A 28 33.05 -9.35 19.52
C VAL A 28 32.60 -7.96 19.94
N LEU A 29 33.49 -6.99 20.23
CA LEU A 29 33.14 -5.59 20.49
C LEU A 29 32.33 -4.95 19.35
N ARG A 30 32.63 -5.29 18.09
CA ARG A 30 31.86 -4.80 16.93
C ARG A 30 30.45 -5.40 16.92
N VAL A 31 30.33 -6.69 17.25
CA VAL A 31 29.03 -7.37 17.39
C VAL A 31 28.26 -6.88 18.62
N VAL A 32 28.90 -6.62 19.76
CA VAL A 32 28.33 -6.01 20.97
C VAL A 32 27.79 -4.62 20.66
N ARG A 33 28.53 -3.81 19.89
CA ARG A 33 28.10 -2.47 19.50
C ARG A 33 26.84 -2.54 18.62
N VAL A 34 26.80 -3.50 17.70
CA VAL A 34 25.62 -3.76 16.85
C VAL A 34 24.46 -4.35 17.68
N SER A 35 24.71 -5.27 18.60
CA SER A 35 23.69 -5.85 19.48
C SER A 35 23.12 -4.79 20.42
N ARG A 36 23.95 -3.88 20.94
CA ARG A 36 23.54 -2.72 21.74
C ARG A 36 22.76 -1.70 20.93
N SER A 37 23.17 -1.40 19.68
CA SER A 37 22.38 -0.57 18.75
C SER A 37 21.05 -1.22 18.41
N LEU A 38 21.02 -2.54 18.17
CA LEU A 38 19.80 -3.31 17.97
C LEU A 38 18.94 -3.34 19.25
N ARG A 39 19.55 -3.37 20.44
CA ARG A 39 18.86 -3.31 21.74
C ARG A 39 18.27 -1.92 21.98
N MET A 40 18.95 -0.84 21.58
CA MET A 40 18.42 0.53 21.55
C MET A 40 17.28 0.67 20.54
N LEU A 41 17.44 0.14 19.32
CA LEU A 41 16.37 0.08 18.32
C LEU A 41 15.20 -0.78 18.80
N ARG A 42 15.46 -1.84 19.58
CA ARG A 42 14.43 -2.69 20.20
C ARG A 42 13.75 -1.99 21.37
N LEU A 43 14.46 -1.18 22.18
CA LEU A 43 13.87 -0.27 23.16
C LEU A 43 13.04 0.82 22.48
N MET A 44 13.46 1.29 21.31
CA MET A 44 12.69 2.14 20.40
C MET A 44 11.47 1.41 19.81
N ARG A 45 11.60 0.10 19.55
CA ARG A 45 10.50 -0.77 19.10
C ARG A 45 9.50 -1.08 20.22
N PHE A 46 9.98 -1.13 21.46
CA PHE A 46 9.21 -1.33 22.69
C PHE A 46 8.59 -0.05 23.23
N THR A 47 9.06 1.13 22.79
CA THR A 47 8.44 2.38 23.16
C THR A 47 7.08 2.48 22.49
N HIS A 48 6.11 2.90 23.29
CA HIS A 48 4.69 3.05 22.99
C HIS A 48 4.38 3.71 21.62
N LEU A 49 5.30 4.52 21.08
CA LEU A 49 5.18 5.16 19.76
C LEU A 49 5.04 4.14 18.60
N VAL A 50 5.91 3.13 18.51
CA VAL A 50 5.90 2.17 17.40
C VAL A 50 4.67 1.26 17.48
N ARG A 51 4.19 0.97 18.70
CA ARG A 51 2.92 0.25 18.91
C ARG A 51 1.71 1.06 18.41
N LYS A 52 1.67 2.37 18.66
CA LYS A 52 0.63 3.27 18.11
C LYS A 52 0.69 3.34 16.58
N LEU A 53 1.89 3.49 16.01
CA LEU A 53 2.05 3.49 14.54
C LEU A 53 1.63 2.17 13.92
N ARG A 54 1.96 1.03 14.54
CA ARG A 54 1.53 -0.30 14.08
C ARG A 54 0.02 -0.49 14.19
N LEU A 55 -0.61 0.02 15.25
CA LEU A 55 -2.08 0.01 15.36
C LEU A 55 -2.72 0.85 14.25
N MET A 56 -2.17 2.04 13.96
CA MET A 56 -2.64 2.88 12.85
C MET A 56 -2.45 2.19 11.49
N THR A 57 -1.30 1.56 11.22
CA THR A 57 -1.09 0.86 9.94
C THR A 57 -1.97 -0.38 9.79
N VAL A 58 -2.19 -1.15 10.87
CA VAL A 58 -3.13 -2.26 10.87
C VAL A 58 -4.57 -1.76 10.62
N ALA A 59 -4.96 -0.64 11.23
CA ALA A 59 -6.26 -0.02 10.97
C ALA A 59 -6.39 0.44 9.51
N ILE A 60 -5.36 1.07 8.93
CA ILE A 60 -5.34 1.47 7.52
C ILE A 60 -5.49 0.24 6.62
N ILE A 61 -4.72 -0.83 6.83
CA ILE A 61 -4.81 -2.05 6.03
C ILE A 61 -6.22 -2.66 6.11
N ASN A 62 -6.81 -2.67 7.30
CA ASN A 62 -8.16 -3.19 7.51
C ASN A 62 -9.22 -2.33 6.79
N CYS A 63 -9.09 -1.01 6.85
CA CYS A 63 -9.98 -0.10 6.12
C CYS A 63 -9.77 -0.16 4.60
N SER A 64 -8.54 -0.38 4.12
CA SER A 64 -8.24 -0.53 2.69
C SER A 64 -8.96 -1.71 2.05
N MET A 65 -9.18 -2.79 2.79
CA MET A 65 -9.99 -3.93 2.30
C MET A 65 -11.44 -3.52 2.06
N MET A 66 -12.05 -2.76 2.98
CA MET A 66 -13.40 -2.21 2.79
C MET A 66 -13.43 -1.16 1.67
N LEU A 67 -12.40 -0.33 1.56
CA LEU A 67 -12.26 0.67 0.50
C LEU A 67 -12.18 0.00 -0.88
N MET A 68 -11.48 -1.13 -0.98
CA MET A 68 -11.41 -1.90 -2.22
C MET A 68 -12.79 -2.37 -2.67
N TRP A 69 -13.62 -2.88 -1.76
CA TRP A 69 -15.00 -3.25 -2.06
C TRP A 69 -15.84 -2.04 -2.49
N ALA A 70 -15.69 -0.90 -1.82
CA ALA A 70 -16.38 0.33 -2.18
C ALA A 70 -15.98 0.82 -3.59
N VAL A 71 -14.69 0.79 -3.93
CA VAL A 71 -14.18 1.13 -5.27
C VAL A 71 -14.72 0.17 -6.32
N LEU A 72 -14.78 -1.13 -6.02
CA LEU A 72 -15.34 -2.14 -6.94
C LEU A 72 -16.82 -1.87 -7.22
N VAL A 73 -17.62 -1.57 -6.20
CA VAL A 73 -19.03 -1.19 -6.37
C VAL A 73 -19.17 0.10 -7.17
N LEU A 74 -18.34 1.11 -6.89
CA LEU A 74 -18.33 2.37 -7.62
C LEU A 74 -18.02 2.17 -9.11
N LEU A 75 -17.01 1.35 -9.42
CA LEU A 75 -16.66 0.98 -10.80
C LEU A 75 -17.81 0.24 -11.50
N LEU A 76 -18.49 -0.68 -10.80
CA LEU A 76 -19.63 -1.41 -11.36
C LEU A 76 -20.80 -0.49 -11.69
N VAL A 77 -21.13 0.45 -10.79
CA VAL A 77 -22.18 1.43 -11.02
C VAL A 77 -21.82 2.36 -12.18
N THR A 78 -20.59 2.88 -12.21
CA THR A 78 -20.10 3.76 -13.29
C THR A 78 -20.07 3.02 -14.64
N PHE A 79 -19.76 1.72 -14.64
CA PHE A 79 -19.81 0.89 -15.84
C PHE A 79 -21.24 0.73 -16.38
N LEU A 80 -22.22 0.46 -15.52
CA LEU A 80 -23.62 0.36 -15.92
C LEU A 80 -24.13 1.68 -16.53
N PHE A 81 -23.86 2.81 -15.88
CA PHE A 81 -24.23 4.12 -16.42
C PHE A 81 -23.48 4.42 -17.73
N SER A 82 -22.19 4.11 -17.81
CA SER A 82 -21.39 4.30 -19.03
C SER A 82 -22.00 3.58 -20.24
N ILE A 83 -22.48 2.33 -20.07
CA ILE A 83 -23.15 1.59 -21.14
C ILE A 83 -24.43 2.29 -21.59
N ILE A 84 -25.25 2.77 -20.64
CA ILE A 84 -26.52 3.45 -20.96
C ILE A 84 -26.24 4.74 -21.76
N PHE A 85 -25.31 5.56 -21.29
CA PHE A 85 -24.93 6.80 -21.96
C PHE A 85 -24.28 6.56 -23.32
N LEU A 86 -23.44 5.54 -23.45
CA LEU A 86 -22.84 5.16 -24.72
C LEU A 86 -23.90 4.71 -25.73
N ASN A 87 -24.89 3.95 -25.29
CA ASN A 87 -25.98 3.49 -26.16
C ASN A 87 -26.87 4.66 -26.60
N ALA A 88 -27.29 5.51 -25.66
CA ALA A 88 -28.07 6.72 -25.95
C ALA A 88 -27.32 7.67 -26.90
N THR A 89 -26.02 7.84 -26.69
CA THR A 89 -25.17 8.66 -27.56
C THR A 89 -25.01 8.05 -28.95
N SER A 90 -24.79 6.73 -29.04
CA SER A 90 -24.70 6.02 -30.32
C SER A 90 -26.00 6.17 -31.13
N GLN A 91 -27.15 6.05 -30.47
CA GLN A 91 -28.45 6.27 -31.09
C GLN A 91 -28.61 7.72 -31.57
N TYR A 92 -28.26 8.71 -30.74
CA TYR A 92 -28.31 10.12 -31.10
C TYR A 92 -27.40 10.45 -32.30
N VAL A 93 -26.19 9.87 -32.35
CA VAL A 93 -25.25 10.03 -33.48
C VAL A 93 -25.79 9.38 -34.75
N SER A 94 -26.52 8.26 -34.64
CA SER A 94 -27.11 7.57 -35.79
C SER A 94 -28.32 8.29 -36.38
N ASP A 95 -29.08 9.00 -35.54
CA ASP A 95 -30.28 9.75 -35.94
C ASP A 95 -29.95 11.21 -36.33
N ALA A 96 -28.77 11.71 -35.96
CA ALA A 96 -28.30 13.03 -36.35
C ALA A 96 -28.02 13.10 -37.85
N SER A 97 -28.75 13.99 -38.53
CA SER A 97 -28.49 14.36 -39.92
C SER A 97 -27.06 14.93 -40.07
N ARG A 98 -26.33 14.47 -41.09
CA ARG A 98 -24.92 14.79 -41.36
C ARG A 98 -24.69 16.31 -41.40
N GLY A 99 -24.16 16.90 -40.33
CA GLY A 99 -23.79 18.32 -40.30
C GLY A 99 -23.83 19.04 -38.94
N ASN A 100 -24.23 18.39 -37.84
CA ASN A 100 -24.29 19.06 -36.53
C ASN A 100 -22.91 19.09 -35.84
N GLU A 101 -22.37 20.30 -35.59
CA GLU A 101 -21.10 20.58 -34.89
C GLU A 101 -21.00 19.91 -33.50
N HIS A 102 -22.15 19.69 -32.85
CA HIS A 102 -22.22 19.02 -31.55
C HIS A 102 -21.90 17.52 -31.60
N VAL A 103 -22.01 16.87 -32.76
CA VAL A 103 -21.78 15.41 -32.90
C VAL A 103 -20.30 15.06 -32.74
N ASP A 104 -19.39 15.93 -33.21
CA ASP A 104 -17.95 15.68 -33.13
C ASP A 104 -17.42 15.82 -31.70
N SER A 105 -17.97 16.77 -30.93
CA SER A 105 -17.67 16.91 -29.50
C SER A 105 -18.15 15.69 -28.71
N ILE A 106 -19.37 15.23 -28.97
CA ILE A 106 -19.96 14.08 -28.28
C ILE A 106 -19.18 12.79 -28.60
N LYS A 107 -18.76 12.59 -29.86
CA LYS A 107 -17.88 11.46 -30.23
C LYS A 107 -16.53 11.49 -29.54
N THR A 108 -15.99 12.66 -29.22
CA THR A 108 -14.68 12.79 -28.56
C THR A 108 -14.75 12.34 -27.09
N TYR A 109 -15.82 12.69 -26.38
CA TYR A 109 -16.00 12.34 -24.96
C TYR A 109 -16.63 10.97 -24.72
N PHE A 110 -17.46 10.49 -25.65
CA PHE A 110 -18.21 9.21 -25.55
C PHE A 110 -17.76 8.18 -26.59
N GLY A 111 -16.58 8.34 -27.20
CA GLY A 111 -16.11 7.48 -28.30
C GLY A 111 -15.66 6.08 -27.89
N SER A 112 -15.29 5.88 -26.62
CA SER A 112 -14.87 4.59 -26.08
C SER A 112 -15.44 4.38 -24.69
N LEU A 113 -15.80 3.13 -24.37
CA LEU A 113 -16.33 2.71 -23.07
C LEU A 113 -15.46 3.20 -21.89
N PHE A 114 -14.13 3.11 -22.05
CA PHE A 114 -13.19 3.59 -21.03
C PHE A 114 -13.21 5.12 -20.89
N MET A 115 -13.26 5.85 -22.02
CA MET A 115 -13.39 7.30 -21.99
C MET A 115 -14.70 7.74 -21.36
N THR A 116 -15.82 7.09 -21.71
CA THR A 116 -17.12 7.38 -21.10
C THR A 116 -17.10 7.13 -19.59
N MET A 117 -16.44 6.07 -19.11
CA MET A 117 -16.27 5.83 -17.67
C MET A 117 -15.44 6.92 -16.98
N VAL A 118 -14.36 7.40 -17.63
CA VAL A 118 -13.53 8.49 -17.09
C VAL A 118 -14.31 9.80 -17.09
N THR A 119 -15.02 10.13 -18.16
CA THR A 119 -15.86 11.35 -18.26
C THR A 119 -17.00 11.37 -17.23
N LEU A 120 -17.53 10.21 -16.84
CA LEU A 120 -18.59 10.11 -15.83
C LEU A 120 -18.03 10.15 -14.39
N PHE A 121 -16.76 9.79 -14.22
CA PHE A 121 -16.08 9.84 -12.94
C PHE A 121 -15.46 11.22 -12.64
N MET A 122 -15.05 11.95 -13.69
CA MET A 122 -14.44 13.28 -13.61
C MET A 122 -15.48 14.38 -13.42
#